data_AF-A0A4P7L9S2-F1
#
_entry.id   AF-A0A4P7L9S2-F1
#
_cell.length_a   1.000
_cell.length_b   1.000
_cell.length_c   1.000
_cell.angle_alpha   90.00
_cell.angle_beta   90.00
_cell.angle_gamma   90.00
#
_symmetry.space_group_name_H-M   'P 1'
#
loop_
_entity.id
_entity.type
_entity.pdbx_description
1 polymer ?
#
loop_
_entity_poly.entity_id
_entity_poly.type
_entity_poly.pdbx_seq_one_letter_code
_entity_poly.pdbx_strand_id
1 'polypeptide(L)' 'MIQPNKHRTTFRRLKSGMFVFHNDEILKIIKLRERKMTEKGLMYHFDVNGGNGSLIGESGKRIFVKNK' A
#
# COMPACT_ATOMS: atom_id res chain seq x y z
N MET A 1 1.00 3.37 -22.02
CA MET A 1 2.07 2.39 -21.73
C MET A 1 1.60 1.41 -20.66
N ILE A 2 1.33 0.16 -21.01
CA ILE A 2 1.03 -0.90 -20.05
C ILE A 2 2.37 -1.38 -19.50
N GLN A 3 2.69 -1.04 -18.25
CA GLN A 3 3.90 -1.52 -17.59
C GLN A 3 3.69 -3.00 -17.23
N PRO A 4 4.50 -3.96 -17.74
CA PRO A 4 4.45 -5.34 -17.28
C PRO A 4 4.73 -5.40 -15.76
N ASN A 5 4.10 -6.33 -15.06
CA ASN A 5 4.18 -6.57 -13.59
C ASN A 5 3.37 -5.65 -12.65
N LYS A 6 2.34 -4.94 -13.13
CA LYS A 6 1.34 -4.31 -12.26
C LYS A 6 0.22 -5.29 -11.90
N HIS A 7 0.10 -5.65 -10.62
CA HIS A 7 -1.00 -6.46 -10.10
C HIS A 7 -1.83 -5.65 -9.08
N ARG A 8 -3.14 -5.90 -8.99
CA ARG A 8 -4.02 -5.27 -7.99
C ARG A 8 -4.16 -6.15 -6.76
N THR A 9 -3.82 -5.62 -5.60
CA THR A 9 -4.08 -6.25 -4.31
C THR A 9 -4.89 -5.32 -3.41
N THR A 10 -5.17 -5.73 -2.18
CA THR A 10 -5.80 -4.87 -1.16
C THR A 10 -4.79 -4.44 -0.10
N PHE A 11 -5.07 -3.34 0.60
CA PHE A 11 -4.21 -2.84 1.70
C PHE A 11 -3.91 -3.91 2.75
N ARG A 12 -4.91 -4.75 3.09
CA ARG A 12 -4.73 -5.89 4.02
C ARG A 12 -3.62 -6.87 3.59
N ARG A 13 -3.37 -7.01 2.28
CA ARG A 13 -2.42 -7.97 1.72
C ARG A 13 -1.03 -7.38 1.48
N LEU A 14 -0.84 -6.09 1.76
CA LEU A 14 0.48 -5.47 1.65
C LEU A 14 1.42 -6.02 2.72
N LYS A 15 2.66 -6.31 2.30
CA LYS A 15 3.73 -6.83 3.15
C LYS A 15 4.98 -5.98 2.97
N SER A 16 5.88 -6.05 3.96
CA SER A 16 7.21 -5.46 3.87
C SER A 16 7.92 -5.89 2.58
N GLY A 17 8.62 -4.96 1.95
CA GLY A 17 9.36 -5.18 0.71
C GLY A 17 8.54 -5.06 -0.57
N MET A 18 7.21 -4.99 -0.49
CA MET A 18 6.36 -4.73 -1.66
C MET A 18 6.51 -3.29 -2.14
N PHE A 19 6.42 -3.10 -3.46
CA PHE A 19 6.35 -1.77 -4.07
C PHE A 19 4.91 -1.50 -4.49
N VAL A 20 4.39 -0.32 -4.16
CA VAL A 20 3.04 0.12 -4.53
C VAL A 20 3.10 1.37 -5.38
N PHE A 21 2.11 1.54 -6.25
CA PHE A 21 1.90 2.80 -6.97
C PHE A 21 0.86 3.63 -6.22
N HIS A 22 1.23 4.85 -5.84
CA HIS A 22 0.35 5.79 -5.15
C HIS A 22 0.69 7.22 -5.56
N ASN A 23 -0.31 8.01 -5.97
CA ASN A 23 -0.16 9.39 -6.43
C ASN A 23 0.99 9.58 -7.44
N ASP A 24 1.03 8.73 -8.47
CA ASP A 24 2.06 8.68 -9.51
C ASP A 24 3.50 8.39 -9.03
N GLU A 25 3.68 8.07 -7.75
CA GLU A 25 4.94 7.62 -7.17
C GLU A 25 4.97 6.11 -6.92
N ILE A 26 6.18 5.56 -6.84
CA ILE A 26 6.43 4.19 -6.40
C ILE A 26 6.92 4.23 -4.96
N LEU A 27 6.15 3.66 -4.04
CA LEU A 27 6.48 3.59 -2.61
C LEU A 27 6.89 2.17 -2.25
N LYS A 28 7.93 2.01 -1.43
CA LYS A 28 8.33 0.70 -0.90
C LYS A 28 7.79 0.53 0.51
N ILE A 29 6.95 -0.48 0.75
CA ILE A 29 6.46 -0.82 2.09
C ILE A 29 7.63 -1.26 2.97
N ILE A 30 7.85 -0.58 4.08
CA ILE A 30 8.86 -0.95 5.08
C ILE A 30 8.23 -1.90 6.09
N LYS A 31 7.13 -1.49 6.73
CA LYS A 31 6.39 -2.29 7.70
C LYS A 31 4.97 -1.77 7.89
N LEU A 32 4.10 -2.61 8.44
CA LEU A 32 2.82 -2.17 8.99
C LEU A 32 3.10 -1.49 10.33
N ARG A 33 2.76 -0.20 10.44
CA ARG A 33 2.91 0.57 11.67
C ARG A 33 1.77 0.29 12.65
N GLU A 34 0.53 0.39 12.17
CA GLU A 34 -0.65 0.15 12.99
C GLU A 34 -1.87 -0.27 12.17
N ARG A 35 -2.84 -0.86 12.87
CA ARG A 35 -4.19 -1.13 12.35
C ARG A 35 -5.20 -0.52 13.31
N LYS A 36 -6.14 0.24 12.77
CA LYS A 36 -7.17 0.93 13.56
C LYS A 36 -8.55 0.55 13.06
N MET A 37 -9.43 0.09 13.95
CA MET A 37 -10.84 -0.07 13.61
C MET A 37 -11.50 1.30 13.59
N THR A 38 -12.25 1.60 12.53
CA THR A 38 -13.04 2.82 12.37
C THR A 38 -14.48 2.45 12.06
N GLU A 39 -15.41 3.41 12.11
CA GLU A 39 -16.81 3.21 11.71
C GLU A 39 -16.95 2.69 10.27
N LYS A 40 -16.00 3.02 9.39
CA LYS A 40 -15.94 2.57 7.99
C LYS A 40 -15.19 1.25 7.81
N GLY A 41 -14.69 0.65 8.90
CA GLY A 41 -13.94 -0.60 8.90
C GLY A 41 -12.46 -0.42 9.26
N LEU A 42 -11.66 -1.43 8.92
CA LEU A 42 -10.26 -1.52 9.34
C LEU A 42 -9.33 -0.67 8.45
N MET A 43 -8.67 0.31 9.07
CA MET A 43 -7.62 1.14 8.47
C MET A 43 -6.24 0.55 8.74
N TYR A 44 -5.38 0.60 7.72
CA TYR A 44 -3.99 0.16 7.78
C TYR A 44 -3.07 1.34 7.54
N HIS A 45 -2.10 1.52 8.44
CA HIS A 45 -1.04 2.52 8.30
C HIS A 45 0.29 1.81 8.11
N PHE A 46 0.96 2.07 6.99
CA PHE A 46 2.27 1.53 6.67
C PHE A 46 3.32 2.62 6.72
N ASP A 47 4.49 2.29 7.24
CA ASP A 47 5.70 3.08 7.00
C ASP A 47 6.24 2.70 5.62
N VAL A 48 6.58 3.69 4.80
CA VAL A 48 7.05 3.49 3.44
C VAL A 48 8.31 4.30 3.15
N ASN A 49 9.11 3.84 2.19
CA ASN A 49 10.15 4.67 1.59
C ASN A 49 9.59 5.32 0.31
N GLY A 50 9.72 6.64 0.19
CA GLY A 50 9.07 7.46 -0.83
C GLY A 50 7.89 8.28 -0.30
N GLY A 51 7.46 9.28 -1.07
CA GLY A 51 6.39 10.21 -0.69
C GLY A 51 6.60 10.85 0.68
N ASN A 52 5.53 10.93 1.46
CA ASN A 52 5.53 11.48 2.82
C ASN A 52 5.93 10.47 3.92
N GLY A 53 6.54 9.33 3.55
CA GLY A 53 7.01 8.31 4.49
C GLY A 53 5.91 7.44 5.13
N SER A 54 4.64 7.68 4.80
CA SER A 54 3.52 6.85 5.25
C SER A 54 2.52 6.57 4.13
N LEU A 55 1.85 5.43 4.23
CA LEU A 55 0.77 5.03 3.34
C LEU A 55 -0.41 4.52 4.16
N ILE A 56 -1.58 5.11 3.94
CA ILE A 56 -2.80 4.85 4.70
C ILE A 56 -3.89 4.34 3.76
N GLY A 57 -4.61 3.30 4.17
CA GLY A 57 -5.80 2.88 3.45
C GLY A 57 -6.64 1.84 4.16
N GLU A 58 -7.88 1.76 3.71
CA GLU A 58 -8.89 0.84 4.23
C GLU A 58 -8.68 -0.58 3.68
N SER A 59 -9.02 -1.59 4.50
CA SER A 59 -8.88 -3.02 4.20
C SER A 59 -9.36 -3.45 2.80
N GLY A 60 -10.48 -2.87 2.34
CA GLY A 60 -11.13 -3.21 1.07
C GLY A 60 -10.61 -2.43 -0.13
N LYS A 61 -9.85 -1.33 0.08
CA LYS A 61 -9.34 -0.53 -1.03
C LYS A 61 -8.29 -1.31 -1.82
N ARG A 62 -8.41 -1.24 -3.14
CA ARG A 62 -7.46 -1.85 -4.06
C ARG A 62 -6.31 -0.89 -4.33
N ILE A 63 -5.11 -1.43 -4.41
CA ILE A 63 -3.89 -0.71 -4.75
C ILE A 63 -3.08 -1.53 -5.74
N PHE A 64 -2.40 -0.84 -6.65
CA PHE A 64 -1.49 -1.47 -7.58
C PHE A 64 -0.15 -1.72 -6.91
N VAL A 65 0.32 -2.96 -6.99
CA VAL A 65 1.66 -3.36 -6.59
C VAL A 65 2.50 -3.67 -7.82
N LYS A 66 3.80 -3.39 -7.72
CA LYS A 66 4.82 -3.87 -8.64
C LYS A 66 5.44 -5.11 -8.02
N ASN A 67 5.36 -6.26 -8.69
CA ASN A 67 6.19 -7.40 -8.31
C ASN A 67 7.64 -7.11 -8.71
N LYS A 68 8.57 -7.51 -7.84
CA LYS A 68 10.01 -7.39 -8.06
C LYS A 68 10.44 -8.25 -9.24
#